data_AF-A0A4S8KN96-F1
#
_entry.id   AF-A0A4S8KN96-F1
#
_cell.length_a   1.000
_cell.length_b   1.000
_cell.length_c   1.000
_cell.angle_alpha   90.00
_cell.angle_beta   90.00
_cell.angle_gamma   90.00
#
_symmetry.space_group_name_H-M   'P 1'
#
loop_
_entity.id
_entity.type
_entity.pdbx_description
1 polymer ?
#
loop_
_entity_poly.entity_id
_entity_poly.type
_entity_poly.pdbx_seq_one_letter_code
_entity_poly.pdbx_strand_id
1 'polypeptide(L)' 'MPKALASVSIATIRKWEHRMRRWMEAYRDGLNAKDAQLKVRQFSSRTYTSHRRVPETTAALLDVN' A
#
# COMPACT_ATOMS: atom_id res chain seq x y z
N MET A 1 -15.93 -19.26 2.81
CA MET A 1 -15.70 -18.21 1.80
C MET A 1 -16.64 -18.42 0.63
N PRO A 2 -17.42 -17.42 0.21
CA PRO A 2 -18.18 -17.48 -1.05
C PRO A 2 -17.26 -17.84 -2.22
N LYS A 3 -17.72 -18.67 -3.18
CA LYS A 3 -16.90 -19.11 -4.33
C LYS A 3 -16.27 -17.93 -5.10
N ALA A 4 -16.98 -16.81 -5.20
CA ALA A 4 -16.52 -15.59 -5.83
C ALA A 4 -15.39 -14.86 -5.07
N LEU A 5 -15.26 -15.05 -3.76
CA LEU A 5 -14.14 -14.51 -2.98
C LEU A 5 -12.92 -15.44 -3.03
N ALA A 6 -13.12 -16.74 -3.23
CA ALA A 6 -12.03 -17.70 -3.39
C ALA A 6 -11.26 -17.52 -4.72
N SER A 7 -11.89 -16.94 -5.75
CA SER A 7 -11.24 -16.63 -7.02
C SER A 7 -10.39 -15.36 -6.98
N VAL A 8 -10.46 -14.57 -5.90
CA VAL A 8 -9.65 -13.36 -5.72
C VAL A 8 -8.46 -13.69 -4.83
N SER A 9 -7.26 -13.45 -5.35
CA SER A 9 -6.05 -13.67 -4.55
C SER A 9 -6.04 -12.77 -3.30
N ILE A 10 -5.54 -13.28 -2.18
CA ILE A 10 -5.36 -12.51 -0.94
C ILE A 10 -4.52 -11.25 -1.20
N ALA A 11 -3.53 -11.33 -2.10
CA ALA A 11 -2.71 -10.18 -2.49
C ALA A 11 -3.55 -9.08 -3.14
N THR A 12 -4.54 -9.43 -3.96
CA THR A 12 -5.49 -8.48 -4.57
C THR A 12 -6.34 -7.81 -3.49
N ILE A 13 -6.87 -8.57 -2.53
CA ILE A 13 -7.66 -8.05 -1.41
C ILE A 13 -6.84 -7.01 -0.62
N ARG A 14 -5.61 -7.38 -0.22
CA ARG A 14 -4.70 -6.49 0.53
C ARG A 14 -4.34 -5.22 -0.24
N LYS A 15 -4.15 -5.30 -1.56
CA LYS A 15 -3.89 -4.12 -2.41
C LYS A 15 -5.07 -3.16 -2.41
N TRP A 16 -6.30 -3.67 -2.51
CA TRP A 16 -7.51 -2.85 -2.47
C TRP A 16 -7.76 -2.25 -1.09
N GLU A 17 -7.57 -3.02 -0.03
CA GLU A 17 -7.64 -2.54 1.35
C GLU A 17 -6.66 -1.37 1.59
N HIS A 18 -5.39 -1.55 1.20
CA HIS A 18 -4.38 -0.49 1.35
C HIS A 18 -4.76 0.77 0.57
N ARG A 19 -5.24 0.61 -0.67
CA ARG A 19 -5.72 1.73 -1.48
C ARG A 19 -6.89 2.45 -0.82
N MET A 20 -7.87 1.71 -0.29
CA MET A 20 -9.04 2.28 0.38
C MET A 20 -8.62 3.09 1.61
N ARG A 21 -7.69 2.56 2.41
CA ARG A 21 -7.13 3.28 3.56
C ARG A 21 -6.52 4.63 3.18
N ARG A 22 -5.75 4.70 2.08
CA ARG A 22 -5.18 5.97 1.59
C ARG A 22 -6.23 6.98 1.14
N TRP A 23 -7.33 6.51 0.54
CA TRP A 23 -8.47 7.38 0.22
C TRP A 23 -9.15 7.92 1.47
N MET A 24 -9.39 7.07 2.48
CA MET A 24 -9.97 7.52 3.75
C MET A 24 -9.07 8.55 4.45
N GLU A 25 -7.76 8.32 4.48
CA GLU A 25 -6.77 9.28 5.02
C GLU A 25 -6.83 10.61 4.24
N ALA A 26 -6.86 10.57 2.91
CA ALA A 26 -6.92 11.77 2.08
C ALA A 26 -8.19 12.61 2.32
N TYR A 27 -9.35 11.97 2.47
CA TYR A 27 -10.59 12.67 2.79
C TYR A 27 -10.61 13.19 4.23
N ARG A 28 -10.03 12.44 5.19
CA ARG A 28 -9.86 12.91 6.56
C ARG A 28 -8.99 14.17 6.64
N ASP A 29 -8.01 14.29 5.75
CA ASP A 29 -7.16 15.48 5.61
C ASP A 29 -7.88 16.64 4.89
N GLY A 30 -9.15 16.50 4.54
CA GLY A 30 -9.94 17.55 3.87
C GLY A 30 -9.63 17.74 2.39
N LEU A 31 -8.93 16.79 1.76
CA LEU A 31 -8.60 16.88 0.34
C LEU A 31 -9.85 16.69 -0.52
N ASN A 32 -9.98 17.52 -1.55
CA ASN A 32 -10.96 17.31 -2.60
C ASN A 32 -10.59 16.05 -3.44
N ALA A 33 -11.52 15.59 -4.27
CA ALA A 33 -11.33 14.36 -5.04
C ALA A 33 -10.07 14.36 -5.93
N LYS A 34 -9.72 15.52 -6.52
CA LYS A 34 -8.57 15.65 -7.43
C LYS A 34 -7.25 15.56 -6.67
N ASP A 35 -7.16 16.26 -5.55
CA ASP A 35 -5.95 16.29 -4.71
C ASP A 35 -5.77 14.96 -3.96
N ALA A 36 -6.88 14.35 -3.51
CA ALA A 36 -6.88 13.00 -2.95
C ALA A 36 -6.39 11.96 -3.97
N GLN A 37 -6.83 12.05 -5.24
CA GLN A 37 -6.36 11.17 -6.30
C GLN A 37 -4.85 11.31 -6.51
N LEU A 38 -4.32 12.55 -6.51
CA LEU A 38 -2.89 12.79 -6.64
C LEU A 38 -2.11 12.17 -5.46
N LYS A 39 -2.59 12.37 -4.23
CA LYS A 39 -1.98 11.80 -3.02
C LYS A 39 -1.99 10.27 -3.03
N VAL A 40 -3.12 9.64 -3.37
CA VAL A 40 -3.20 8.16 -3.47
C VAL A 40 -2.29 7.62 -4.57
N ARG A 41 -2.15 8.35 -5.70
CA ARG A 41 -1.27 7.96 -6.80
C ARG A 41 0.21 7.93 -6.40
N GLN A 42 0.65 8.73 -5.44
CA GLN A 42 2.03 8.68 -4.92
C GLN A 42 2.37 7.31 -4.32
N PHE A 43 1.38 6.59 -3.80
CA PHE A 43 1.53 5.24 -3.23
C PHE A 43 1.27 4.12 -4.26
N SER A 44 1.06 4.48 -5.53
CA SER A 44 0.99 3.51 -6.62
C SER A 44 2.31 2.76 -6.71
N SER A 45 2.28 1.44 -6.85
CA SER A 45 3.50 0.64 -7.09
C SER A 45 4.27 1.03 -8.35
N ARG A 46 3.65 1.82 -9.24
CA ARG A 46 4.26 2.33 -10.49
C ARG A 46 5.07 3.62 -10.27
N THR A 47 4.87 4.30 -9.14
CA THR A 47 5.51 5.57 -8.78
C THR A 47 6.29 5.43 -7.48
N TYR A 48 5.78 4.63 -6.55
CA TYR A 48 6.45 4.15 -5.36
C TYR A 48 7.28 2.92 -5.71
N THR A 49 8.47 3.14 -6.28
CA THR A 49 9.50 2.10 -6.29
C THR A 49 9.82 1.79 -4.84
N SER A 50 9.66 0.54 -4.41
CA SER A 50 9.97 0.17 -3.03
C SER A 50 11.47 0.34 -2.79
N HIS A 51 11.88 1.51 -2.30
CA HIS A 51 13.23 1.75 -1.79
C HIS A 51 13.51 0.96 -0.49
N ARG A 52 12.58 0.09 -0.08
CA ARG A 52 12.75 -0.90 0.98
C ARG A 52 13.65 -2.05 0.51
N ARG A 53 14.87 -1.75 0.07
CA ARG A 53 15.98 -2.63 0.41
C ARG A 53 16.49 -2.12 1.74
N VAL A 54 16.24 -2.88 2.79
CA VAL A 54 17.00 -2.71 4.03
C VAL A 54 18.47 -2.93 3.62
N PRO A 55 19.38 -2.00 3.93
CA PRO A 55 20.80 -2.20 3.66
C PRO A 55 21.23 -3.54 4.26
N GLU A 56 22.04 -4.32 3.55
CA GLU A 56 22.45 -5.66 4.01
C GLU A 56 23.07 -5.61 5.41
N THR A 57 23.79 -4.52 5.72
CA THR A 57 24.32 -4.23 7.06
C THR A 57 23.23 -4.12 8.12
N THR A 58 22.11 -3.47 7.82
CA THR A 58 20.97 -3.34 8.74
C THR A 58 20.19 -4.65 8.86
N ALA A 59 20.07 -5.43 7.77
CA ALA A 59 19.44 -6.76 7.82
C ALA A 59 20.28 -7.73 8.67
N ALA A 60 21.59 -7.79 8.44
CA ALA A 60 22.51 -8.63 9.21
C ALA A 60 22.54 -8.28 10.71
N LEU A 61 22.40 -6.99 11.06
CA LEU A 61 22.27 -6.56 12.46
C LEU A 61 21.00 -7.06 13.15
N LEU A 62 19.91 -7.25 12.40
CA LEU A 62 18.64 -7.71 12.93
C LEU A 62 18.53 -9.23 13.00
N ASP A 63 19.28 -9.97 12.17
CA ASP A 63 19.30 -11.44 12.15
C ASP A 63 20.10 -12.05 13.33
N VAL A 64 20.94 -11.25 14.00
CA VAL A 64 21.84 -11.72 15.07
C VAL A 64 21.23 -11.57 16.49
N ASN A 65 20.01 -11.02 16.60
CA ASN A 65 19.26 -10.88 17.86
C ASN A 65 18.23 -12.00 18.08
#